data_AF-A0A9D7WNR2-F1
#
_entry.id   AF-A0A9D7WNR2-F1
#
_cell.length_a   1.000
_cell.length_b   1.000
_cell.length_c   1.000
_cell.angle_alpha   90.00
_cell.angle_beta   90.00
_cell.angle_gamma   90.00
#
_symmetry.space_group_name_H-M   'P 1'
#
loop_
_entity.id
_entity.type
_entity.pdbx_description
1 polymer ?
#
loop_
_entity_poly.entity_id
_entity_poly.type
_entity_poly.pdbx_seq_one_letter_code
_entity_poly.pdbx_strand_id
1 'polypeptide(L)'
;LVLRFAYVEHFLNGDTIEKFIDWDLGDQTSVNTDGGENMFKVVSGSSFFEMLQGRLSSYDLEDQVVKRTFNSKAIEFVLTAGNEDLNTYMQINEPVTSIVTERPIFTNVENGIGLFGSKFSRSLKSFMSNGTVLELCRGQITSEFKFCCDSAEQIIAISNLSGGELVGCN
;
A
#
# COMPACT_ATOMS: atom_id res chain seq x y z
N LEU A 1 -4.31 -5.04 7.39
CA LEU A 1 -3.81 -3.63 7.42
C LEU A 1 -3.25 -3.31 6.05
N VAL A 2 -3.60 -2.16 5.46
CA VAL A 2 -3.11 -1.79 4.12
C VAL A 2 -2.23 -0.54 4.20
N LEU A 3 -1.06 -0.58 3.55
CA LEU A 3 -0.26 0.60 3.23
C LEU A 3 -0.50 0.96 1.78
N ARG A 4 -1.02 2.15 1.54
CA ARG A 4 -1.23 2.73 0.21
C ARG A 4 -0.14 3.75 -0.09
N PHE A 5 0.51 3.61 -1.24
CA PHE A 5 1.41 4.61 -1.78
C PHE A 5 0.79 5.27 -3.00
N ALA A 6 0.54 6.58 -2.94
CA ALA A 6 -0.06 7.36 -4.01
C ALA A 6 0.99 8.19 -4.78
N TYR A 7 0.87 8.23 -6.10
CA TYR A 7 1.76 8.98 -6.99
C TYR A 7 1.00 9.44 -8.23
N VAL A 8 1.61 10.32 -9.02
CA VAL A 8 1.07 10.86 -10.27
C VAL A 8 2.00 10.48 -11.40
N GLU A 9 1.46 9.83 -12.42
CA GLU A 9 2.17 9.54 -13.67
C GLU A 9 2.00 10.71 -14.63
N HIS A 10 3.12 11.16 -15.21
CA HIS A 10 3.14 12.18 -16.26
C HIS A 10 3.48 11.49 -17.57
N PHE A 11 2.62 11.60 -18.57
CA PHE A 11 2.73 10.90 -19.85
C PHE A 11 3.35 11.78 -20.95
N LEU A 12 3.88 11.13 -21.99
CA LEU A 12 4.50 11.81 -23.15
C LEU A 12 3.55 12.76 -23.88
N ASN A 13 2.25 12.46 -23.87
CA ASN A 13 1.21 13.29 -24.48
C ASN A 13 0.82 14.52 -23.63
N GLY A 14 1.41 14.67 -22.44
CA GLY A 14 1.11 15.73 -21.49
C GLY A 14 0.01 15.38 -20.48
N ASP A 15 -0.61 14.20 -20.58
CA ASP A 15 -1.61 13.76 -19.60
C ASP A 15 -0.97 13.47 -18.24
N THR A 16 -1.77 13.66 -17.20
CA THR A 16 -1.40 13.29 -15.83
C THR A 16 -2.47 12.42 -15.22
N ILE A 17 -2.06 11.34 -14.55
CA ILE A 17 -2.99 10.38 -13.94
C ILE A 17 -2.55 10.09 -12.50
N GLU A 18 -3.45 10.30 -11.56
CA GLU A 18 -3.26 9.85 -10.17
C GLU A 18 -3.38 8.33 -10.09
N LYS A 19 -2.41 7.70 -9.42
CA LYS A 19 -2.30 6.26 -9.22
C LYS A 19 -2.01 5.98 -7.75
N PHE A 20 -2.29 4.75 -7.35
CA PHE A 20 -1.83 4.25 -6.07
C PHE A 20 -1.54 2.77 -6.14
N ILE A 21 -0.65 2.31 -5.26
CA ILE A 21 -0.35 0.91 -5.03
C ILE A 21 -0.73 0.57 -3.59
N ASP A 22 -1.58 -0.44 -3.44
CA ASP A 22 -1.95 -0.99 -2.13
C ASP A 22 -1.09 -2.21 -1.82
N TRP A 23 -0.43 -2.14 -0.67
CA TRP A 23 0.31 -3.25 -0.08
C TRP A 23 -0.42 -3.76 1.15
N ASP A 24 -0.96 -4.97 1.02
CA ASP A 24 -1.53 -5.68 2.15
C ASP A 24 -0.40 -6.14 3.08
N LEU A 25 -0.40 -5.59 4.29
CA LEU A 25 0.53 -5.93 5.36
C LEU A 25 -0.02 -7.08 6.22
N GLY A 26 -1.15 -7.68 5.84
CA GLY A 26 -1.80 -8.78 6.52
C GLY A 26 -2.57 -8.35 7.77
N ASP A 27 -3.05 -9.35 8.48
CA ASP A 27 -3.98 -9.20 9.60
C ASP A 27 -3.34 -9.53 10.94
N GLN A 28 -3.95 -9.04 12.01
CA GLN A 28 -3.63 -9.38 13.39
C GLN A 28 -4.94 -9.52 14.16
N THR A 29 -4.98 -10.48 15.08
CA THR A 29 -6.12 -10.70 15.97
C THR A 29 -5.75 -10.18 17.35
N SER A 30 -6.66 -9.42 17.97
CA SER A 30 -6.49 -8.99 19.36
C SER A 30 -6.61 -10.18 20.32
N VAL A 31 -6.03 -10.05 21.51
CA VAL A 31 -6.11 -11.06 22.57
C VAL A 31 -7.54 -11.28 23.03
N ASN A 32 -8.34 -10.21 23.08
CA ASN A 32 -9.76 -10.25 23.44
C ASN A 32 -10.53 -9.09 22.80
N THR A 33 -11.82 -8.97 23.13
CA THR A 33 -12.73 -7.94 22.63
C THR A 33 -12.83 -6.70 23.53
N ASP A 34 -12.08 -6.65 24.64
CA ASP A 34 -12.18 -5.56 25.63
C ASP A 34 -11.57 -4.25 25.11
N GLY A 35 -10.73 -4.34 24.08
CA GLY A 35 -10.02 -3.21 23.49
C GLY A 35 -8.87 -2.69 24.36
N GLY A 36 -8.11 -1.72 23.83
CA GLY A 36 -6.98 -1.11 24.54
C GLY A 36 -5.66 -1.89 24.47
N GLU A 37 -5.63 -3.01 23.76
CA GLU A 37 -4.38 -3.71 23.44
C GLU A 37 -3.47 -2.86 22.54
N ASN A 38 -2.18 -2.81 22.87
CA ASN A 38 -1.17 -2.25 21.98
C ASN A 38 -0.75 -3.29 20.94
N MET A 39 -1.07 -3.03 19.68
CA MET A 39 -0.70 -3.89 18.56
C MET A 39 0.42 -3.25 17.74
N PHE A 40 1.38 -4.07 17.30
CA PHE A 40 2.54 -3.62 16.53
C PHE A 40 2.67 -4.42 15.23
N LYS A 41 2.83 -3.71 14.11
CA LYS A 41 3.23 -4.30 12.83
C LYS A 41 4.59 -3.76 12.44
N VAL A 42 5.59 -4.64 12.40
CA VAL A 42 6.89 -4.31 11.81
C VAL A 42 6.81 -4.52 10.31
N VAL A 43 7.26 -3.52 9.55
CA VAL A 43 7.32 -3.55 8.08
C VAL A 43 8.76 -3.28 7.67
N SER A 44 9.34 -4.17 6.86
CA SER A 44 10.67 -3.94 6.31
C SER A 44 10.64 -2.83 5.27
N GLY A 45 11.56 -1.87 5.39
CA GLY A 45 11.74 -0.84 4.37
C GLY A 45 12.17 -1.40 3.02
N SER A 46 13.02 -2.44 2.98
CA SER A 46 13.43 -3.05 1.71
C SER A 46 12.24 -3.68 0.97
N SER A 47 11.37 -4.35 1.71
CA SER A 47 10.18 -5.01 1.15
C SER A 47 9.17 -4.02 0.56
N PHE A 48 9.17 -2.76 1.02
CA PHE A 48 8.39 -1.70 0.37
C PHE A 48 8.89 -1.47 -1.07
N PHE A 49 10.20 -1.35 -1.28
CA PHE A 49 10.77 -1.14 -2.60
C PHE A 49 10.63 -2.37 -3.50
N GLU A 50 10.83 -3.57 -2.96
CA GLU A 50 10.58 -4.83 -3.68
C GLU A 50 9.12 -4.97 -4.10
N MET A 51 8.19 -4.54 -3.25
CA MET A 51 6.77 -4.51 -3.58
C MET A 51 6.48 -3.54 -4.74
N LEU A 52 7.07 -2.35 -4.73
CA LEU A 52 6.95 -1.40 -5.85
C LEU A 52 7.51 -2.01 -7.15
N GLN A 53 8.70 -2.61 -7.09
CA GLN A 53 9.29 -3.30 -8.23
C GLN A 53 8.36 -4.40 -8.76
N GLY A 54 7.84 -5.26 -7.89
CA GLY A 54 6.93 -6.33 -8.28
C GLY A 54 5.60 -5.82 -8.87
N ARG A 55 5.21 -4.57 -8.64
CA ARG A 55 4.01 -3.94 -9.22
C ARG A 55 4.29 -3.18 -10.51
N LEU A 56 5.50 -2.69 -10.71
CA LEU A 56 5.86 -1.81 -11.84
C LEU A 56 6.70 -2.49 -12.91
N SER A 57 7.38 -3.60 -12.60
CA SER A 57 8.26 -4.31 -13.57
C SER A 57 7.52 -4.80 -14.82
N SER A 58 6.21 -5.04 -14.73
CA SER A 58 5.36 -5.47 -15.85
C SER A 58 4.29 -4.43 -16.18
N TYR A 59 4.57 -3.14 -15.96
CA TYR A 59 3.60 -2.09 -16.25
C TYR A 59 3.59 -1.75 -17.74
N ASP A 60 2.48 -2.08 -18.42
CA ASP A 60 2.35 -1.98 -19.88
C ASP A 60 2.51 -0.56 -20.46
N LEU A 61 2.32 0.48 -19.64
CA LEU A 61 2.41 1.87 -20.07
C LEU A 61 3.75 2.52 -19.70
N GLU A 62 4.73 1.76 -19.20
CA GLU A 62 6.01 2.30 -18.73
C GLU A 62 6.71 3.17 -19.79
N ASP A 63 6.70 2.76 -21.05
CA ASP A 63 7.32 3.50 -22.17
C ASP A 63 6.66 4.86 -22.44
N GLN A 64 5.41 5.03 -22.00
CA GLN A 64 4.66 6.28 -22.16
C GLN A 64 4.79 7.21 -20.95
N VAL A 65 5.29 6.70 -19.81
CA VAL A 65 5.52 7.48 -18.59
C VAL A 65 6.85 8.21 -18.68
N VAL A 66 6.80 9.53 -18.52
CA VAL A 66 7.97 10.42 -18.46
C VAL A 66 8.56 10.45 -17.06
N LYS A 67 7.70 10.60 -16.04
CA LYS A 67 8.09 10.65 -14.63
C LYS A 67 6.92 10.32 -13.71
N ARG A 68 7.24 9.95 -12.47
CA ARG A 68 6.31 9.72 -11.37
C ARG A 68 6.60 10.69 -10.23
N THR A 69 5.65 11.58 -9.94
CA THR A 69 5.75 12.52 -8.80
C THR A 69 4.86 12.06 -7.67
N PHE A 70 5.11 12.51 -6.45
CA PHE A 70 4.31 12.12 -5.30
C PHE A 70 4.26 13.26 -4.29
N ASN A 71 3.09 13.45 -3.68
CA ASN A 71 2.90 14.49 -2.67
C ASN A 71 3.73 14.16 -1.42
N SER A 72 4.09 15.19 -0.66
CA SER A 72 4.60 15.08 0.72
C SER A 72 3.85 14.03 1.58
N LYS A 73 2.52 13.91 1.44
CA LYS A 73 1.67 12.91 2.15
C LYS A 73 1.26 11.71 1.28
N ALA A 74 2.21 11.14 0.54
CA ALA A 74 1.95 10.04 -0.38
C ALA A 74 1.66 8.67 0.26
N ILE A 75 1.95 8.49 1.55
CA ILE A 75 1.71 7.22 2.26
C ILE A 75 0.41 7.32 3.05
N GLU A 76 -0.44 6.31 2.95
CA GLU A 76 -1.66 6.19 3.75
C GLU A 76 -1.75 4.79 4.36
N PHE A 77 -1.90 4.72 5.68
CA PHE A 77 -2.20 3.49 6.39
C PHE A 77 -3.71 3.38 6.57
N VAL A 78 -4.31 2.33 6.02
CA VAL A 78 -5.74 2.01 6.17
C VAL A 78 -5.88 0.81 7.09
N LEU A 79 -6.31 1.08 8.32
CA LEU A 79 -6.62 0.05 9.31
C LEU A 79 -8.10 -0.27 9.23
N THR A 80 -8.42 -1.56 9.16
CA THR A 80 -9.78 -2.07 9.24
C THR A 80 -9.85 -3.10 10.36
N ALA A 81 -10.82 -2.95 11.25
CA ALA A 81 -11.10 -3.86 12.35
C ALA A 81 -12.50 -4.47 12.18
N GLY A 82 -12.62 -5.75 12.51
CA GLY A 82 -13.88 -6.50 12.53
C GLY A 82 -14.24 -6.92 13.95
N ASN A 83 -15.52 -7.19 14.21
CA ASN A 83 -15.96 -7.78 15.46
C ASN A 83 -15.68 -9.31 15.51
N GLU A 84 -15.90 -9.90 16.68
CA GLU A 84 -15.67 -11.33 16.92
C GLU A 84 -16.48 -12.25 16.00
N ASP A 85 -17.73 -11.89 15.69
CA ASP A 85 -18.58 -12.64 14.76
C ASP A 85 -17.95 -12.72 13.37
N LEU A 86 -17.42 -11.58 12.87
CA LEU A 86 -16.72 -11.53 11.60
C LEU A 86 -15.42 -12.34 11.62
N ASN A 87 -14.65 -12.27 12.72
CA ASN A 87 -13.45 -13.09 12.90
C ASN A 87 -13.79 -14.59 12.88
N THR A 88 -14.79 -15.02 13.63
CA THR A 88 -15.25 -16.41 13.68
C THR A 88 -15.69 -16.89 12.29
N TYR A 89 -16.45 -16.07 11.57
CA TYR A 89 -16.84 -16.39 10.20
C TYR A 89 -15.63 -16.52 9.28
N MET A 90 -14.65 -15.61 9.35
CA MET A 90 -13.42 -15.71 8.54
C MET A 90 -12.66 -17.00 8.84
N GLN A 91 -12.50 -17.38 10.11
CA GLN A 91 -11.80 -18.61 10.51
C GLN A 91 -12.50 -19.89 10.03
N ILE A 92 -13.83 -19.97 10.16
CA ILE A 92 -14.59 -21.16 9.70
C ILE A 92 -14.54 -21.30 8.18
N ASN A 93 -14.46 -20.18 7.46
CA ASN A 93 -14.44 -20.17 6.00
C ASN A 93 -13.03 -20.14 5.40
N GLU A 94 -11.99 -20.16 6.24
CA GLU A 94 -10.61 -20.27 5.77
C GLU A 94 -10.43 -21.65 5.12
N PRO A 95 -9.89 -21.74 3.89
CA PRO A 95 -9.81 -23.00 3.17
C PRO A 95 -8.92 -24.01 3.92
N VAL A 96 -9.50 -25.11 4.37
CA VAL A 96 -8.74 -26.29 4.81
C VAL A 96 -8.09 -26.95 3.59
N THR A 97 -6.77 -26.87 3.48
CA THR A 97 -6.00 -27.48 2.40
C THR A 97 -5.95 -28.99 2.55
N SER A 98 -6.97 -29.68 2.04
CA SER A 98 -6.90 -31.04 1.48
C SER A 98 -8.25 -31.38 0.86
N ILE A 99 -8.30 -31.34 -0.47
CA ILE A 99 -9.45 -31.66 -1.36
C ILE A 99 -10.44 -30.49 -1.53
N VAL A 100 -10.35 -29.86 -2.71
CA VAL A 100 -11.33 -28.87 -3.20
C VAL A 100 -12.62 -29.60 -3.57
N THR A 101 -13.68 -29.36 -2.82
CA THR A 101 -15.05 -29.53 -3.30
C THR A 101 -15.59 -28.19 -3.75
N GLU A 102 -16.16 -28.14 -4.96
CA GLU A 102 -16.75 -26.92 -5.54
C GLU A 102 -17.79 -26.31 -4.58
N ARG A 103 -17.68 -24.99 -4.39
CA ARG A 103 -18.56 -24.21 -3.53
C ARG A 103 -19.76 -23.74 -4.37
N PRO A 104 -20.97 -24.27 -4.17
CA PRO A 104 -22.12 -23.82 -4.93
C PRO A 104 -22.50 -22.40 -4.52
N ILE A 105 -22.83 -21.57 -5.52
CA ILE A 105 -23.31 -20.21 -5.35
C ILE A 105 -24.84 -20.23 -5.35
N PHE A 106 -25.45 -19.67 -4.31
CA PHE A 106 -26.89 -19.42 -4.27
C PHE A 106 -27.19 -17.92 -4.41
N THR A 107 -28.00 -17.63 -5.41
CA THR A 107 -28.64 -16.34 -5.67
C THR A 107 -29.93 -16.22 -4.84
N ASN A 108 -30.38 -14.98 -4.56
CA ASN A 108 -31.74 -14.59 -4.10
C ASN A 108 -32.44 -15.42 -2.99
N VAL A 109 -32.08 -15.14 -1.73
CA VAL A 109 -32.41 -15.86 -0.48
C VAL A 109 -33.91 -15.96 -0.10
N GLU A 110 -34.40 -17.20 0.07
CA GLU A 110 -35.42 -17.67 1.04
C GLU A 110 -34.71 -18.73 1.95
N ASN A 111 -34.87 -18.69 3.28
CA ASN A 111 -34.10 -19.47 4.29
C ASN A 111 -32.58 -19.18 4.41
N GLY A 112 -32.14 -17.93 4.24
CA GLY A 112 -30.72 -17.61 4.37
C GLY A 112 -30.27 -17.47 5.83
N ILE A 113 -29.15 -18.10 6.13
CA ILE A 113 -28.38 -17.85 7.35
C ILE A 113 -27.32 -16.80 7.00
N GLY A 114 -27.40 -15.64 7.62
CA GLY A 114 -26.49 -14.52 7.42
C GLY A 114 -25.71 -14.19 8.69
N LEU A 115 -24.59 -13.49 8.52
CA LEU A 115 -23.79 -12.97 9.61
C LEU A 115 -24.06 -11.46 9.77
N PHE A 116 -24.45 -11.04 10.97
CA PHE A 116 -24.44 -9.63 11.34
C PHE A 116 -23.10 -9.31 12.01
N GLY A 117 -22.17 -8.75 11.22
CA GLY A 117 -20.87 -8.30 11.70
C GLY A 117 -20.77 -6.78 11.69
N SER A 118 -19.85 -6.25 12.49
CA SER A 118 -19.48 -4.83 12.47
C SER A 118 -18.06 -4.67 11.95
N LYS A 119 -17.85 -3.62 11.15
CA LYS A 119 -16.54 -3.26 10.60
C LYS A 119 -16.28 -1.78 10.86
N PHE A 120 -15.09 -1.48 11.37
CA PHE A 120 -14.60 -0.11 11.53
C PHE A 120 -13.35 0.08 10.69
N SER A 121 -13.29 1.17 9.92
CA SER A 121 -12.12 1.51 9.11
C SER A 121 -11.65 2.92 9.44
N ARG A 122 -10.35 3.10 9.60
CA ARG A 122 -9.70 4.40 9.80
C ARG A 122 -8.45 4.48 8.93
N SER A 123 -8.22 5.64 8.34
CA SER A 123 -6.99 5.90 7.60
C SER A 123 -6.16 7.04 8.20
N LEU A 124 -4.84 6.95 8.00
CA LEU A 124 -3.88 7.96 8.42
C LEU A 124 -2.86 8.19 7.31
N LYS A 125 -2.78 9.43 6.82
CA LYS A 125 -1.78 9.85 5.85
C LYS A 125 -0.49 10.28 6.55
N SER A 126 0.65 9.93 5.96
CA SER A 126 1.99 10.20 6.49
C SER A 126 2.96 10.59 5.37
N PHE A 127 4.12 11.10 5.79
CA PHE A 127 5.21 11.52 4.94
C PHE A 127 6.30 10.45 4.87
N MET A 128 7.04 10.40 3.76
CA MET A 128 8.25 9.60 3.65
C MET A 128 9.46 10.36 4.20
N SER A 129 10.36 9.67 4.88
CA SER A 129 11.63 10.25 5.33
C SER A 129 12.54 10.57 4.14
N ASN A 130 13.52 11.46 4.34
CA ASN A 130 14.50 11.82 3.31
C ASN A 130 15.24 10.60 2.74
N GLY A 131 15.64 9.66 3.61
CA GLY A 131 16.28 8.42 3.17
C GLY A 131 15.36 7.53 2.34
N THR A 132 14.07 7.45 2.68
CA THR A 132 13.08 6.70 1.90
C THR A 132 12.89 7.31 0.53
N VAL A 133 12.81 8.64 0.44
CA VAL A 133 12.66 9.35 -0.83
C VAL A 133 13.92 9.22 -1.70
N LEU A 134 15.11 9.30 -1.10
CA LEU A 134 16.37 9.06 -1.81
C LEU A 134 16.41 7.65 -2.40
N GLU A 135 16.11 6.63 -1.60
CA GLU A 135 16.09 5.23 -2.08
C GLU A 135 14.98 5.02 -3.11
N LEU A 136 13.81 5.64 -2.95
CA LEU A 136 12.73 5.55 -3.94
C LEU A 136 13.17 6.10 -5.32
N CYS A 137 13.84 7.24 -5.33
CA CYS A 137 14.21 7.94 -6.58
C CYS A 137 15.52 7.44 -7.20
N ARG A 138 16.48 6.98 -6.38
CA ARG A 138 17.86 6.67 -6.79
C ARG A 138 18.35 5.29 -6.37
N GLY A 139 17.58 4.57 -5.56
CA GLY A 139 17.92 3.25 -5.09
C GLY A 139 17.96 2.21 -6.21
N GLN A 140 18.74 1.15 -5.98
CA GLN A 140 18.97 0.10 -6.98
C GLN A 140 17.69 -0.65 -7.41
N ILE A 141 16.68 -0.70 -6.53
CA ILE A 141 15.44 -1.46 -6.75
C ILE A 141 14.42 -0.66 -7.57
N THR A 142 14.37 0.67 -7.40
CA THR A 142 13.27 1.49 -7.95
C THR A 142 13.71 2.64 -8.85
N SER A 143 15.02 2.85 -9.02
CA SER A 143 15.56 3.93 -9.88
C SER A 143 15.09 3.84 -11.33
N GLU A 144 14.74 2.66 -11.83
CA GLU A 144 14.20 2.46 -13.18
C GLU A 144 12.74 2.95 -13.35
N PHE A 145 11.99 3.12 -12.25
CA PHE A 145 10.56 3.49 -12.29
C PHE A 145 10.30 5.00 -12.29
N LYS A 146 11.32 5.81 -12.59
CA LYS A 146 11.19 7.25 -12.92
C LYS A 146 10.54 8.09 -11.81
N PHE A 147 10.66 7.66 -10.55
CA PHE A 147 10.19 8.43 -9.40
C PHE A 147 11.08 9.65 -9.17
N CYS A 148 10.46 10.78 -8.88
CA CYS A 148 11.15 12.01 -8.52
C CYS A 148 10.33 12.81 -7.50
N CYS A 149 11.03 13.57 -6.67
CA CYS A 149 10.45 14.42 -5.64
C CYS A 149 10.10 15.80 -6.21
N ASP A 150 8.93 16.33 -5.85
CA ASP A 150 8.45 17.67 -6.20
C ASP A 150 8.53 18.67 -5.02
N SER A 151 8.86 18.20 -3.82
CA SER A 151 9.03 19.03 -2.63
C SER A 151 10.38 19.73 -2.62
N ALA A 152 10.40 21.04 -2.85
CA ALA A 152 11.62 21.85 -2.84
C ALA A 152 12.40 21.72 -1.52
N GLU A 153 11.72 21.71 -0.37
CA GLU A 153 12.33 21.54 0.95
C GLU A 153 13.03 20.18 1.07
N GLN A 154 12.35 19.11 0.62
CA GLN A 154 12.88 17.76 0.74
C GLN A 154 14.04 17.51 -0.25
N ILE A 155 13.97 18.09 -1.46
CA ILE A 155 15.06 18.04 -2.44
C ILE A 155 16.33 18.67 -1.86
N ILE A 156 16.22 19.87 -1.27
CA ILE A 156 17.36 20.57 -0.64
C ILE A 156 17.91 19.74 0.52
N ALA A 157 17.04 19.24 1.39
CA ALA A 157 17.45 18.44 2.54
C ALA A 157 18.18 17.16 2.12
N ILE A 158 17.67 16.45 1.10
CA ILE A 158 18.31 15.23 0.58
C ILE A 158 19.65 15.56 -0.04
N SER A 159 19.73 16.56 -0.92
CA SER A 159 20.99 16.98 -1.56
C SER A 159 22.08 17.30 -0.53
N ASN A 160 21.73 17.98 0.57
CA ASN A 160 22.68 18.31 1.63
C ASN A 160 23.17 17.06 2.40
N LEU A 161 22.29 16.08 2.61
CA LEU A 161 22.59 14.85 3.37
C LEU A 161 23.38 13.82 2.55
N SER A 162 23.21 13.81 1.24
CA SER A 162 23.79 12.83 0.32
C SER A 162 25.06 13.29 -0.39
N GLY A 163 25.48 14.54 -0.18
CA GLY A 163 26.63 15.11 -0.90
C GLY A 163 26.32 15.56 -2.33
N GLY A 164 25.05 15.90 -2.61
CA GLY A 164 24.63 16.49 -3.89
C GLY A 164 23.72 15.61 -4.75
N GLU A 165 23.18 14.51 -4.24
CA GLU A 165 22.22 13.69 -5.01
C GLU A 165 20.97 14.49 -5.37
N LEU A 166 20.64 14.51 -6.66
CA LEU A 166 19.48 15.20 -7.20
C LEU A 166 18.30 14.23 -7.30
N VAL A 167 17.29 14.41 -6.46
CA VAL A 167 16.04 13.62 -6.52
C VAL A 167 14.88 14.40 -7.17
N GLY A 168 15.13 15.63 -7.62
CA GLY A 168 14.13 16.50 -8.21
C GLY A 168 13.62 16.03 -9.56
N CYS A 169 12.43 16.50 -9.94
CA CYS A 169 11.77 16.17 -11.20
C CYS A 169 12.16 17.02 -12.42
N ASN A 170 13.15 17.90 -12.26
CA ASN A 170 13.61 18.89 -13.25
C ASN A 170 15.11 18.76 -13.47
#